data_AF-A0A974TLD1-F1
#
_entry.id   AF-A0A974TLD1-F1
#
_cell.length_a   1.000
_cell.length_b   1.000
_cell.length_c   1.000
_cell.angle_alpha   90.00
_cell.angle_beta   90.00
_cell.angle_gamma   90.00
#
_symmetry.space_group_name_H-M   'P 1'
#
loop_
_entity.id
_entity.type
_entity.pdbx_description
1 polymer ?
#
loop_
_entity_poly.entity_id
_entity_poly.type
_entity_poly.pdbx_seq_one_letter_code
_entity_poly.pdbx_strand_id
1 'polypeptide(L)' 'MKLRYLLTVLLAVGLASCQTILKQEPAKGTLATGKKVLVDDGTCPAGQVKQVTGSTPGNPRIKECVPMPQG' A
#
# COMPACT_ATOMS: atom_id res chain seq x y z
N MET A 1 27.48 20.17 36.26
CA MET A 1 26.86 18.87 36.63
C MET A 1 25.43 19.11 37.07
N LYS A 2 24.50 18.28 36.57
CA LYS A 2 23.11 18.08 37.03
C LYS A 2 22.12 19.20 36.68
N LEU A 3 21.57 19.17 35.47
CA LEU A 3 20.21 19.70 35.30
C LEU A 3 19.39 18.92 34.27
N ARG A 4 18.59 18.01 34.85
CA ARG A 4 17.22 17.70 34.44
C ARG A 4 17.08 17.12 33.03
N TYR A 5 17.27 15.80 32.99
CA TYR A 5 16.60 14.90 32.08
C TYR A 5 15.08 15.16 32.12
N LEU A 6 14.60 16.10 31.30
CA LEU A 6 13.19 16.21 30.97
C LEU A 6 12.92 15.14 29.92
N LEU A 7 12.45 14.01 30.42
CA LEU A 7 12.00 12.84 29.70
C LEU A 7 10.75 13.23 28.87
N THR A 8 10.93 13.74 27.67
CA THR A 8 9.83 13.94 26.71
C THR A 8 9.55 12.62 26.00
N VAL A 9 8.64 11.83 26.56
CA VAL A 9 8.09 10.63 25.90
C VAL A 9 7.16 11.11 24.77
N LEU A 10 7.69 11.14 23.55
CA LEU A 10 6.94 11.43 22.34
C LEU A 10 6.11 10.18 21.99
N LEU A 11 4.78 10.25 22.19
CA LEU A 11 3.86 9.20 21.74
C LEU A 11 3.92 9.08 20.21
N ALA A 12 4.45 7.97 19.70
CA ALA A 12 4.33 7.59 18.31
C ALA A 12 2.93 7.00 18.08
N VAL A 13 1.98 7.84 17.64
CA VAL A 13 0.68 7.36 17.15
C VAL A 13 0.89 6.78 15.76
N GLY A 14 0.92 5.45 15.64
CA GLY A 14 0.98 4.76 14.37
C GLY A 14 -0.31 4.97 13.57
N LEU A 15 -0.21 5.71 12.47
CA LEU A 15 -1.31 5.85 11.51
C LEU A 15 -1.46 4.51 10.77
N ALA A 16 -2.42 3.69 11.20
CA ALA A 16 -2.88 2.52 10.46
C ALA A 16 -3.40 3.01 9.10
N SER A 17 -2.59 2.86 8.05
CA SER A 17 -3.01 3.22 6.71
C SER A 17 -3.95 2.14 6.20
N CYS A 18 -5.26 2.40 6.27
CA CYS A 18 -6.26 1.55 5.66
C CYS A 18 -6.10 1.62 4.13
N GLN A 19 -5.28 0.72 3.58
CA GLN A 19 -5.10 0.59 2.14
C GLN A 19 -6.33 -0.12 1.59
N THR A 20 -7.18 0.61 0.85
CA THR A 20 -8.39 0.04 0.25
C THR A 20 -8.00 -1.06 -0.74
N ILE A 21 -8.29 -2.31 -0.38
CA ILE A 21 -8.15 -3.46 -1.27
C ILE A 21 -9.38 -3.50 -2.17
N LEU A 22 -9.15 -3.38 -3.48
CA LEU A 22 -10.18 -3.47 -4.50
C LEU A 22 -10.45 -4.94 -4.81
N LYS A 23 -11.70 -5.27 -5.15
CA LYS A 23 -12.05 -6.63 -5.62
C LYS A 23 -11.64 -6.88 -7.07
N GLN A 24 -11.43 -5.82 -7.85
CA GLN A 24 -11.11 -5.90 -9.27
C GLN A 24 -10.11 -4.82 -9.66
N GLU A 25 -9.32 -5.12 -10.70
CA GLU A 25 -8.34 -4.18 -11.23
C GLU A 25 -9.06 -2.94 -11.81
N PRO A 26 -8.62 -1.71 -11.46
CA PRO A 26 -9.20 -0.51 -12.05
C PRO A 26 -9.00 -0.49 -13.57
N ALA A 27 -9.96 0.07 -14.30
CA ALA A 27 -9.87 0.19 -15.75
C ALA A 27 -8.54 0.84 -16.22
N LYS A 28 -8.11 0.50 -17.44
CA LYS A 28 -6.90 1.10 -18.03
C LYS A 28 -7.11 2.62 -18.13
N GLY A 29 -6.11 3.39 -17.69
CA GLY A 29 -6.18 4.86 -17.65
C GLY A 29 -6.78 5.49 -16.39
N THR A 30 -7.44 4.74 -15.50
CA THR A 30 -7.99 5.31 -14.25
C THR A 30 -6.97 5.37 -13.11
N LEU A 31 -5.96 4.51 -13.15
CA LEU A 31 -4.86 4.50 -12.19
C LEU A 31 -3.72 5.37 -12.73
N ALA A 32 -3.48 6.51 -12.07
CA ALA A 32 -2.38 7.41 -12.40
C ALA A 32 -1.03 6.71 -12.33
N THR A 33 -0.09 7.12 -13.17
CA THR A 33 1.27 6.56 -13.22
C THR A 33 1.94 6.60 -11.85
N GLY A 34 2.50 5.46 -11.44
CA GLY A 34 3.17 5.31 -10.14
C GLY A 34 2.25 5.11 -8.95
N LYS A 35 0.92 5.28 -9.10
CA LYS A 35 -0.03 4.91 -8.04
C LYS A 35 -0.14 3.39 -7.95
N LYS A 36 -0.09 2.89 -6.71
CA LYS A 36 -0.23 1.47 -6.39
C LYS A 36 -1.61 1.25 -5.78
N VAL A 37 -2.30 0.22 -6.24
CA VAL A 37 -3.55 -0.25 -5.63
C VAL A 37 -3.42 -1.73 -5.37
N LEU A 38 -4.07 -2.18 -4.31
CA LEU A 38 -4.13 -3.58 -3.95
C LEU A 38 -5.45 -4.14 -4.48
N VAL A 39 -5.39 -5.29 -5.11
CA VAL A 39 -6.50 -5.98 -5.74
C VAL A 39 -6.53 -7.41 -5.22
N ASP A 40 -7.62 -7.80 -4.58
CA ASP A 40 -7.86 -9.18 -4.17
C ASP A 40 -8.84 -9.83 -5.16
N ASP A 41 -8.27 -10.41 -6.22
CA ASP A 41 -8.98 -11.14 -7.27
C ASP A 41 -8.78 -12.66 -7.17
N GLY A 42 -8.18 -13.15 -6.09
CA GLY A 42 -7.88 -14.57 -5.87
C GLY A 42 -6.76 -15.14 -6.76
N THR A 43 -6.06 -14.32 -7.54
CA THR A 43 -4.92 -14.80 -8.35
C THR A 43 -3.62 -14.96 -7.56
N CYS A 44 -3.51 -14.31 -6.40
CA CYS A 44 -2.36 -14.43 -5.51
C CYS A 44 -2.60 -15.51 -4.42
N PRO A 45 -1.54 -16.16 -3.90
CA PRO A 45 -1.63 -17.12 -2.80
C PRO A 45 -2.25 -16.53 -1.53
N ALA A 46 -2.72 -17.38 -0.62
CA ALA A 46 -3.23 -16.97 0.68
C ALA A 46 -2.20 -16.10 1.45
N GLY A 47 -2.66 -14.98 1.99
CA GLY A 47 -1.79 -14.00 2.67
C GLY A 47 -1.09 -13.01 1.74
N GLN A 48 -1.35 -13.07 0.43
CA GLN A 48 -0.88 -12.10 -0.55
C GLN A 48 -2.05 -11.42 -1.26
N VAL A 49 -1.78 -10.24 -1.82
CA VAL A 49 -2.73 -9.44 -2.60
C VAL A 49 -2.04 -8.90 -3.84
N LYS A 50 -2.76 -8.73 -4.95
CA LYS A 50 -2.17 -8.21 -6.18
C LYS A 50 -1.98 -6.71 -6.07
N GLN A 51 -0.73 -6.25 -6.06
CA GLN A 51 -0.40 -4.84 -6.22
C GLN A 51 -0.34 -4.49 -7.71
N VAL A 52 -1.25 -3.64 -8.15
CA VAL A 52 -1.26 -3.08 -9.50
C VAL A 52 -0.69 -1.68 -9.45
N THR A 53 0.37 -1.43 -10.22
CA THR A 53 0.98 -0.10 -10.36
C THR A 53 0.52 0.55 -11.66
N GLY A 54 -0.01 1.77 -11.56
CA GLY A 54 -0.42 2.58 -12.70
C GLY A 54 0.78 2.88 -13.59
N SER A 55 0.55 2.85 -14.90
CA SER A 55 1.56 3.07 -15.93
C SER A 55 1.02 4.08 -16.93
N THR A 56 1.92 4.73 -17.69
CA THR A 56 1.52 5.66 -18.74
C THR A 56 0.81 4.92 -19.89
N PRO A 57 -0.09 5.61 -20.62
CA PRO A 57 -0.69 5.04 -21.83
C PRO A 57 0.39 4.53 -22.78
N GLY A 58 0.24 3.30 -23.27
CA GLY A 58 1.23 2.64 -24.13
C GLY A 58 2.23 1.74 -23.38
N ASN A 59 2.33 1.83 -22.06
CA ASN A 59 3.16 0.93 -21.25
C ASN A 59 2.30 -0.08 -20.47
N PRO A 60 2.76 -1.34 -20.31
CA PRO A 60 2.08 -2.31 -19.47
C PRO A 60 2.09 -1.85 -18.00
N ARG A 61 1.02 -2.18 -17.28
CA ARG A 61 0.98 -2.02 -15.81
C ARG A 61 1.77 -3.14 -15.15
N ILE A 62 2.51 -2.79 -14.09
CA ILE A 62 3.23 -3.76 -13.27
C ILE A 62 2.23 -4.38 -12.30
N LYS A 63 2.21 -5.71 -12.24
CA LYS A 63 1.36 -6.49 -11.32
C LYS A 63 2.25 -7.42 -10.54
N GLU A 64 2.18 -7.35 -9.23
CA GLU A 64 3.01 -8.17 -8.35
C GLU A 64 2.16 -8.65 -7.18
N CYS A 65 2.30 -9.91 -6.79
CA CYS A 65 1.70 -10.39 -5.55
C CYS A 65 2.59 -9.94 -4.39
N VAL A 66 2.06 -9.07 -3.54
CA VAL A 66 2.74 -8.58 -2.35
C VAL A 66 2.09 -9.18 -1.10
N PRO A 67 2.80 -9.33 0.03
CA PRO A 67 2.17 -9.68 1.29
C PRO A 67 1.00 -8.74 1.59
N MET A 68 -0.15 -9.30 1.96
CA MET A 68 -1.33 -8.51 2.29
C MET A 68 -0.96 -7.57 3.46
N PRO A 69 -1.14 -6.24 3.32
CA PRO A 69 -0.84 -5.34 4.41
C PRO A 69 -1.77 -5.67 5.57
N GLN A 70 -1.17 -5.98 6.71
CA GLN A 70 -1.89 -6.14 7.96
C GLN A 70 -2.33 -4.73 8.38
N GLY A 71 -3.63 -4.46 8.30
CA GLY A 71 -4.22 -3.20 8.75
C GLY A 71 -4.12 -3.03 10.26
#